data_AF-A0A2V6DS33-F1
#
_entry.id   AF-A0A2V6DS33-F1
#
_cell.length_a   1.000
_cell.length_b   1.000
_cell.length_c   1.000
_cell.angle_alpha   90.00
_cell.angle_beta   90.00
_cell.angle_gamma   90.00
#
_symmetry.space_group_name_H-M   'P 1'
#
loop_
_entity.id
_entity.type
_entity.pdbx_description
1 polymer ?
#
loop_
_entity_poly.entity_id
_entity_poly.type
_entity_poly.pdbx_seq_one_letter_code
_entity_poly.pdbx_strand_id
1 'polypeptide(L)'
;MPIAQLPSRDAAVEAQVFWLRFQKEIAAALILLIVAAVGFAAYRFYINRRNSTAAELLGRAKNPHDYQEVITSYPATPAGASAYLLLAEMQRNEKKFAEANATLQLFVDKYPERDFVPTARLAMAANLESMGKTDEALSIYQQVAVKYANTYNGPLALISQVPLLKATNRIEDARRVCEEILTKYRMPGPQIEGTRDDRMETIWAGEAMRQLRSLKPPERPKPAPGAASLPARPPGPGVPPMIAAPTAPIPAAAPTAGAMSPAGAPTPKKPK
;
A
#
# COMPACT_ATOMS: atom_id res chain seq x y z
N MET A 1 24.14 -51.85 -47.49
CA MET A 1 24.22 -52.26 -46.06
C MET A 1 22.83 -52.16 -45.48
N PRO A 2 22.26 -53.22 -44.88
CA PRO A 2 20.93 -53.15 -44.28
C PRO A 2 20.98 -52.33 -43.00
N ILE A 3 20.08 -51.36 -42.88
CA ILE A 3 19.91 -50.51 -41.70
C ILE A 3 19.24 -51.38 -40.63
N ALA A 4 19.97 -51.74 -39.58
CA ALA A 4 19.43 -52.46 -38.44
C ALA A 4 18.39 -51.57 -37.73
N GLN A 5 17.12 -52.01 -37.70
CA GLN A 5 16.10 -51.40 -36.87
C GLN A 5 16.46 -51.66 -35.40
N LEU A 6 16.50 -50.60 -34.59
CA LEU A 6 16.69 -50.69 -33.15
C LEU A 6 15.59 -51.58 -32.54
N PRO A 7 15.90 -52.45 -31.56
CA PRO A 7 14.90 -53.29 -30.93
C PRO A 7 13.86 -52.39 -30.26
N SER A 8 12.63 -52.44 -30.75
CA SER A 8 11.46 -51.87 -30.10
C SER A 8 11.37 -52.48 -28.71
N ARG A 9 11.86 -51.78 -27.68
CA ARG A 9 11.41 -52.06 -26.31
C ARG A 9 9.91 -51.85 -26.34
N ASP A 10 9.15 -52.93 -26.26
CA ASP A 10 7.70 -52.86 -26.28
C ASP A 10 7.23 -52.09 -25.04
N ALA A 11 7.02 -50.78 -25.20
CA ALA A 11 6.46 -49.91 -24.17
C ALA A 11 5.12 -50.47 -23.65
N ALA A 12 4.39 -51.23 -24.48
CA ALA A 12 3.21 -51.98 -24.11
C ALA A 12 3.50 -53.09 -23.08
N VAL A 13 4.59 -53.83 -23.23
CA VAL A 13 5.01 -54.89 -22.30
C VAL A 13 5.53 -54.28 -21.00
N GLU A 14 6.33 -53.21 -21.08
CA GLU A 14 6.81 -52.48 -19.90
C GLU A 14 5.64 -51.84 -19.11
N ALA A 15 4.64 -51.28 -19.80
CA ALA A 15 3.42 -50.76 -19.17
C ALA A 15 2.58 -51.86 -18.51
N GLN A 16 2.48 -53.05 -19.12
CA GLN A 16 1.77 -54.19 -18.53
C GLN A 16 2.45 -54.69 -17.24
N VAL A 17 3.78 -54.81 -17.25
CA VAL A 17 4.56 -55.23 -16.07
C VAL A 17 4.50 -54.17 -14.97
N PHE A 18 4.59 -52.89 -15.31
CA PHE A 18 4.42 -51.77 -14.39
C PHE A 18 3.02 -51.77 -13.75
N TRP A 19 1.98 -51.92 -14.57
CA TRP A 19 0.59 -51.95 -14.11
C TRP A 19 0.37 -53.10 -13.12
N LEU A 20 0.74 -54.33 -13.47
CA LEU A 20 0.57 -55.50 -12.59
C LEU A 20 1.33 -55.36 -11.27
N ARG A 21 2.54 -54.80 -11.30
CA ARG A 21 3.37 -54.62 -10.11
C ARG A 21 2.83 -53.53 -9.18
N PHE A 22 2.37 -52.40 -9.74
CA PHE A 22 1.94 -51.23 -8.97
C PHE A 22 0.42 -51.09 -8.82
N GLN A 23 -0.40 -51.99 -9.37
CA GLN A 23 -1.87 -51.88 -9.36
C GLN A 23 -2.46 -51.64 -7.97
N LYS A 24 -1.94 -52.35 -6.94
CA LYS A 24 -2.41 -52.22 -5.55
C LYS A 24 -1.97 -50.89 -4.91
N GLU A 25 -0.76 -50.43 -5.19
CA GLU A 25 -0.23 -49.16 -4.69
C GLU A 25 -0.93 -47.97 -5.35
N ILE A 26 -1.15 -48.04 -6.67
CA ILE A 26 -1.92 -47.05 -7.44
C ILE A 26 -3.39 -47.03 -6.94
N ALA A 27 -4.00 -48.19 -6.72
CA ALA A 27 -5.35 -48.26 -6.16
C ALA A 27 -5.42 -47.65 -4.75
N ALA A 28 -4.45 -47.94 -3.88
CA ALA A 28 -4.38 -47.33 -2.55
C ALA A 28 -4.19 -45.80 -2.62
N ALA A 29 -3.31 -45.32 -3.50
CA ALA A 29 -3.10 -43.88 -3.72
C ALA A 29 -4.36 -43.20 -4.28
N LEU A 30 -5.07 -43.83 -5.22
CA LEU A 30 -6.35 -43.32 -5.74
C LEU A 30 -7.42 -43.25 -4.66
N ILE A 31 -7.53 -44.28 -3.80
CA ILE A 31 -8.48 -44.27 -2.68
C ILE A 31 -8.16 -43.12 -1.72
N LEU A 32 -6.88 -42.92 -1.35
CA LEU A 32 -6.47 -41.79 -0.51
C LEU A 32 -6.79 -40.45 -1.16
N LEU A 33 -6.58 -40.31 -2.47
CA LEU A 33 -6.92 -39.10 -3.22
C LEU A 33 -8.44 -38.85 -3.18
N ILE A 34 -9.26 -39.87 -3.40
CA ILE A 34 -10.72 -39.75 -3.35
C ILE A 34 -11.17 -39.35 -1.94
N VAL A 35 -10.64 -39.97 -0.89
CA VAL A 35 -10.98 -39.60 0.51
C VAL A 35 -10.58 -38.16 0.80
N ALA A 36 -9.40 -37.72 0.38
CA ALA A 36 -8.97 -36.33 0.50
C ALA A 36 -9.88 -35.37 -0.27
N ALA A 37 -10.29 -35.72 -1.49
CA ALA A 37 -11.19 -34.93 -2.31
C ALA A 37 -12.59 -34.82 -1.71
N VAL A 38 -13.15 -35.93 -1.17
CA VAL A 38 -14.44 -35.95 -0.48
C VAL A 38 -14.37 -35.13 0.81
N GLY A 39 -13.32 -35.29 1.60
CA GLY A 39 -13.09 -34.50 2.81
C GLY A 39 -12.98 -33.01 2.50
N PHE A 40 -12.22 -32.64 1.47
CA PHE A 40 -12.11 -31.26 1.00
C PHE A 40 -13.44 -30.70 0.49
N ALA A 41 -14.19 -31.49 -0.29
CA ALA A 41 -15.51 -31.09 -0.79
C ALA A 41 -16.51 -30.89 0.36
N ALA A 42 -16.55 -31.80 1.33
CA ALA A 42 -17.38 -31.70 2.53
C ALA A 42 -17.01 -30.46 3.37
N TYR A 43 -15.71 -30.22 3.55
CA TYR A 43 -15.20 -29.03 4.24
C TYR A 43 -15.58 -27.73 3.52
N ARG A 44 -15.38 -27.67 2.20
CA ARG A 44 -15.77 -26.53 1.37
C ARG A 44 -17.28 -26.31 1.39
N PHE A 45 -18.07 -27.38 1.34
CA PHE A 45 -19.52 -27.32 1.43
C PHE A 45 -19.99 -26.80 2.79
N TYR A 46 -19.38 -27.28 3.89
CA TYR A 46 -19.66 -26.82 5.25
C TYR A 46 -19.37 -25.32 5.41
N ILE A 47 -18.19 -24.85 4.97
CA ILE A 47 -17.83 -23.43 5.02
C ILE A 47 -18.75 -22.60 4.13
N ASN A 48 -19.03 -23.06 2.91
CA ASN A 48 -19.87 -22.32 1.98
C ASN A 48 -21.28 -22.13 2.54
N ARG A 49 -21.88 -23.19 3.09
CA ARG A 49 -23.20 -23.12 3.71
C ARG A 49 -23.20 -22.18 4.92
N ARG A 50 -22.20 -22.30 5.79
CA ARG A 50 -22.04 -21.41 6.95
C ARG A 50 -21.89 -19.94 6.54
N ASN A 51 -21.14 -19.67 5.46
CA ASN A 51 -20.96 -18.33 4.93
C ASN A 51 -22.26 -17.76 4.34
N SER A 52 -23.05 -18.57 3.64
CA SER A 52 -24.35 -18.14 3.08
C SER A 52 -25.35 -17.77 4.18
N THR A 53 -25.50 -18.59 5.22
CA THR A 53 -26.39 -18.28 6.34
C THR A 53 -25.94 -17.04 7.10
N ALA A 54 -24.63 -16.86 7.31
CA ALA A 54 -24.10 -15.67 7.96
C ALA A 54 -24.36 -14.40 7.13
N ALA A 55 -24.23 -14.48 5.81
CA ALA A 55 -24.51 -13.35 4.91
C ALA A 55 -26.00 -12.99 4.87
N GLU A 56 -26.89 -13.98 4.90
CA GLU A 56 -28.34 -13.76 4.99
C GLU A 56 -28.72 -13.07 6.31
N LEU A 57 -28.18 -13.53 7.43
CA LEU A 57 -28.42 -12.92 8.73
C LEU A 57 -27.91 -11.47 8.77
N LEU A 58 -26.70 -11.23 8.23
CA LEU A 58 -26.15 -9.88 8.10
C LEU A 58 -27.04 -8.99 7.22
N GLY A 59 -27.55 -9.50 6.10
CA GLY A 59 -28.41 -8.74 5.20
C GLY A 59 -29.76 -8.36 5.81
N ARG A 60 -30.21 -9.09 6.84
CA ARG A 60 -31.44 -8.77 7.59
C ARG A 60 -31.21 -7.86 8.78
N ALA A 61 -29.98 -7.73 9.25
CA ALA A 61 -29.62 -6.93 10.41
C ALA A 61 -29.94 -5.44 10.16
N LYS A 62 -30.63 -4.81 11.11
CA LYS A 62 -31.00 -3.38 11.03
C LYS A 62 -30.65 -2.60 12.29
N ASN A 63 -30.34 -3.29 13.37
CA ASN A 63 -30.05 -2.67 14.65
C ASN A 63 -28.73 -3.21 15.23
N PRO A 64 -28.15 -2.54 16.25
CA PRO A 64 -26.89 -2.97 16.86
C PRO A 64 -26.92 -4.39 17.43
N HIS A 65 -28.06 -4.84 17.96
CA HIS A 65 -28.22 -6.18 18.52
C HIS A 65 -28.13 -7.26 17.43
N ASP A 66 -28.76 -7.05 16.27
CA ASP A 66 -28.67 -7.98 15.15
C ASP A 66 -27.22 -8.16 14.68
N TYR A 67 -26.46 -7.07 14.59
CA TYR A 67 -25.03 -7.15 14.23
C TYR A 67 -24.22 -7.89 15.28
N GLN A 68 -24.51 -7.66 16.57
CA GLN A 68 -23.87 -8.38 17.65
C GLN A 68 -24.14 -9.89 17.57
N GLU A 69 -25.38 -10.29 17.21
CA GLU A 69 -25.75 -11.69 17.00
C GLU A 69 -24.95 -12.32 15.86
N VAL A 70 -24.78 -11.61 14.74
CA VAL A 70 -23.95 -12.09 13.61
C VAL A 70 -22.50 -12.28 14.05
N ILE A 71 -21.95 -11.32 14.80
CA ILE A 71 -20.58 -11.36 15.34
C ILE A 71 -20.38 -12.59 16.23
N THR A 72 -21.32 -12.87 17.14
CA THR A 72 -21.20 -13.98 18.09
C THR A 72 -21.42 -15.34 17.43
N SER A 73 -22.38 -15.43 16.51
CA SER A 73 -22.77 -16.68 15.86
C SER A 73 -21.82 -17.08 14.73
N TYR A 74 -21.21 -16.10 14.05
CA TYR A 74 -20.40 -16.32 12.86
C TYR A 74 -19.03 -15.60 12.88
N PRO A 75 -18.22 -15.71 13.96
CA PRO A 75 -16.97 -14.97 14.11
C PRO A 75 -15.85 -15.37 13.13
N ALA A 76 -15.97 -16.47 12.39
CA ALA A 76 -14.95 -16.88 11.41
C ALA A 76 -15.36 -16.59 9.95
N THR A 77 -16.56 -16.03 9.73
CA THR A 77 -17.08 -15.78 8.38
C THR A 77 -16.80 -14.34 7.94
N PRO A 78 -16.78 -14.07 6.62
CA PRO A 78 -16.71 -12.70 6.11
C PRO A 78 -17.84 -11.81 6.65
N ALA A 79 -19.05 -12.36 6.81
CA ALA A 79 -20.20 -11.64 7.33
C ALA A 79 -20.02 -11.24 8.80
N GLY A 80 -19.46 -12.12 9.64
CA GLY A 80 -19.11 -11.77 11.03
C GLY A 80 -18.08 -10.65 11.11
N ALA A 81 -17.09 -10.65 10.21
CA ALA A 81 -16.11 -9.59 10.12
C ALA A 81 -16.74 -8.25 9.67
N SER A 82 -17.59 -8.27 8.63
CA SER A 82 -18.33 -7.09 8.16
C SER A 82 -19.31 -6.53 9.19
N ALA A 83 -19.89 -7.39 10.03
CA ALA A 83 -20.81 -6.98 11.09
C ALA A 83 -20.16 -6.02 12.10
N TYR A 84 -18.87 -6.17 12.40
CA TYR A 84 -18.15 -5.19 13.24
C TYR A 84 -18.12 -3.79 12.60
N LEU A 85 -17.83 -3.72 11.29
CA LEU A 85 -17.75 -2.45 10.58
C LEU A 85 -19.11 -1.74 10.54
N LEU A 86 -20.17 -2.50 10.26
CA LEU A 86 -21.54 -1.98 10.21
C LEU A 86 -22.05 -1.58 11.61
N LEU A 87 -21.73 -2.36 12.65
CA LEU A 87 -22.04 -2.00 14.03
C LEU A 87 -21.34 -0.71 14.44
N ALA A 88 -20.06 -0.57 14.12
CA ALA A 88 -19.30 0.64 14.40
C ALA A 88 -19.85 1.85 13.63
N GLU A 89 -20.29 1.67 12.39
CA GLU A 89 -20.93 2.71 11.60
C GLU A 89 -22.26 3.16 12.23
N MET A 90 -23.10 2.22 12.69
CA MET A 90 -24.31 2.57 13.44
C MET A 90 -24.00 3.37 14.71
N GLN A 91 -23.04 2.90 15.50
CA GLN A 91 -22.60 3.60 16.72
C GLN A 91 -22.10 5.02 16.40
N ARG A 92 -21.32 5.17 15.33
CA ARG A 92 -20.87 6.48 14.84
C ARG A 92 -22.03 7.39 14.45
N ASN A 93 -23.03 6.86 13.73
CA ASN A 93 -24.22 7.63 13.32
C ASN A 93 -25.04 8.10 14.54
N GLU A 94 -25.01 7.33 15.63
CA GLU A 94 -25.56 7.71 16.94
C GLU A 94 -24.65 8.64 17.76
N LYS A 95 -23.53 9.12 17.20
CA LYS A 95 -22.47 9.92 17.86
C LYS A 95 -21.76 9.21 19.02
N LYS A 96 -21.88 7.89 19.11
CA LYS A 96 -21.19 7.02 20.07
C LYS A 96 -19.78 6.67 19.56
N PHE A 97 -18.94 7.69 19.43
CA PHE A 97 -17.63 7.58 18.78
C PHE A 97 -16.66 6.68 19.55
N ALA A 98 -16.73 6.68 20.88
CA ALA A 98 -15.87 5.84 21.72
C ALA A 98 -16.21 4.36 21.56
N GLU A 99 -17.51 4.03 21.57
CA GLU A 99 -18.03 2.69 21.35
C GLU A 99 -17.73 2.21 19.92
N ALA A 100 -17.92 3.08 18.92
CA ALA A 100 -17.54 2.80 17.54
C ALA A 100 -16.05 2.43 17.42
N ASN A 101 -15.17 3.17 18.10
CA ASN A 101 -13.73 2.87 18.11
C ASN A 101 -13.41 1.56 18.82
N ALA A 102 -14.09 1.23 19.93
CA ALA A 102 -13.92 -0.06 20.59
C ALA A 102 -14.32 -1.21 19.67
N THR A 103 -15.45 -1.08 18.96
CA THR A 103 -15.91 -2.08 17.99
C THR A 103 -14.94 -2.25 16.81
N LEU A 104 -14.42 -1.14 16.26
CA LEU A 104 -13.42 -1.19 15.18
C LEU A 104 -12.10 -1.78 15.66
N GLN A 105 -11.67 -1.50 16.89
CA GLN A 105 -10.47 -2.09 17.46
C GLN A 105 -10.61 -3.61 17.58
N LEU A 106 -11.76 -4.11 18.05
CA LEU A 106 -12.03 -5.55 18.09
C LEU A 106 -11.96 -6.20 16.71
N PHE A 107 -12.42 -5.52 15.66
CA PHE A 107 -12.28 -5.99 14.28
C PHE A 107 -10.81 -6.07 13.85
N VAL A 108 -10.03 -5.02 14.11
CA VAL A 108 -8.59 -4.98 13.75
C VAL A 108 -7.81 -6.06 14.49
N ASP A 109 -8.14 -6.33 15.76
CA ASP A 109 -7.46 -7.32 16.58
C ASP A 109 -7.83 -8.76 16.19
N LYS A 110 -9.11 -9.01 15.88
CA LYS A 110 -9.57 -10.35 15.48
C LYS A 110 -9.24 -10.69 14.04
N TYR A 111 -9.16 -9.69 13.16
CA TYR A 111 -8.97 -9.88 11.73
C TYR A 111 -7.85 -9.00 11.13
N PRO A 112 -6.61 -9.11 11.64
CA PRO A 112 -5.52 -8.20 11.28
C PRO A 112 -5.10 -8.28 9.79
N GLU A 113 -5.43 -9.37 9.10
CA GLU A 113 -5.09 -9.62 7.70
C GLU A 113 -6.23 -9.31 6.72
N ARG A 114 -7.38 -8.79 7.20
CA ARG A 114 -8.50 -8.45 6.30
C ARG A 114 -8.24 -7.14 5.56
N ASP A 115 -8.69 -7.11 4.31
CA ASP A 115 -8.55 -5.94 3.42
C ASP A 115 -9.18 -4.66 3.96
N PHE A 116 -10.18 -4.78 4.86
CA PHE A 116 -10.86 -3.64 5.47
C PHE A 116 -10.17 -3.07 6.73
N VAL A 117 -9.09 -3.67 7.24
CA VAL A 117 -8.32 -3.14 8.37
C VAL A 117 -7.88 -1.68 8.17
N PRO A 118 -7.29 -1.27 7.03
CA PRO A 118 -6.97 0.14 6.81
C PRO A 118 -8.21 1.05 6.84
N THR A 119 -9.34 0.61 6.28
CA THR A 119 -10.60 1.35 6.31
C THR A 119 -11.14 1.50 7.73
N ALA A 120 -11.08 0.45 8.54
CA ALA A 120 -11.44 0.49 9.96
C ALA A 120 -10.58 1.50 10.73
N ARG A 121 -9.26 1.50 10.50
CA ARG A 121 -8.34 2.47 11.13
C ARG A 121 -8.63 3.91 10.71
N LEU A 122 -8.96 4.16 9.44
CA LEU A 122 -9.41 5.47 8.98
C LEU A 122 -10.70 5.92 9.68
N ALA A 123 -11.67 5.02 9.81
CA ALA A 123 -12.90 5.31 10.55
C ALA A 123 -12.62 5.61 12.03
N MET A 124 -11.67 4.91 12.65
CA MET A 124 -11.24 5.20 14.02
C MET A 124 -10.63 6.61 14.14
N ALA A 125 -9.77 6.99 13.20
CA ALA A 125 -9.20 8.32 13.16
C ALA A 125 -10.30 9.39 13.02
N ALA A 126 -11.24 9.23 12.08
CA ALA A 126 -12.37 10.14 11.89
C ALA A 126 -13.27 10.28 13.14
N ASN A 127 -13.47 9.18 13.87
CA ASN A 127 -14.19 9.21 15.15
C ASN A 127 -13.40 9.99 16.22
N LEU A 128 -12.07 9.83 16.28
CA LEU A 128 -11.21 10.61 17.17
C LEU A 128 -11.27 12.11 16.83
N GLU A 129 -11.33 12.49 15.54
CA GLU A 129 -11.56 13.88 15.14
C GLU A 129 -12.87 14.41 15.71
N SER A 130 -13.94 13.62 15.59
CA SER A 130 -15.28 13.97 16.08
C SER A 130 -15.34 14.12 17.60
N MET A 131 -14.39 13.49 18.31
CA MET A 131 -14.19 13.63 19.76
C MET A 131 -13.24 14.77 20.14
N GLY A 132 -12.69 15.52 19.18
CA GLY A 132 -11.69 16.57 19.43
C GLY A 132 -10.29 16.05 19.78
N LYS A 133 -10.04 14.74 19.63
CA LYS A 133 -8.75 14.10 19.91
C LYS A 133 -7.84 14.18 18.69
N THR A 134 -7.50 15.41 18.29
CA THR A 134 -6.81 15.68 17.02
C THR A 134 -5.46 15.00 16.90
N ASP A 135 -4.63 15.01 17.95
CA ASP A 135 -3.30 14.38 17.91
C ASP A 135 -3.37 12.85 17.79
N GLU A 136 -4.33 12.22 18.48
CA GLU A 136 -4.59 10.78 18.35
C GLU A 136 -5.06 10.44 16.92
N ALA A 137 -5.96 11.25 16.34
CA ALA A 137 -6.44 11.07 14.98
C ALA A 137 -5.29 11.17 13.96
N LEU A 138 -4.45 12.21 14.05
CA LEU A 138 -3.29 12.41 13.18
C LEU A 138 -2.30 11.24 13.26
N SER A 139 -2.06 10.70 14.46
CA SER A 139 -1.21 9.51 14.64
C SER A 139 -1.75 8.30 13.88
N ILE A 140 -3.06 8.02 13.98
CA ILE A 140 -3.68 6.90 13.27
C ILE A 140 -3.63 7.11 11.75
N TYR A 141 -3.94 8.32 11.26
CA TYR A 141 -3.79 8.61 9.83
C TYR A 141 -2.37 8.41 9.33
N GLN A 142 -1.37 8.87 10.08
CA GLN A 142 0.02 8.69 9.68
C GLN A 142 0.41 7.21 9.62
N GLN A 143 -0.05 6.41 10.58
CA GLN A 143 0.17 4.95 10.54
C GLN A 143 -0.47 4.31 9.31
N VAL A 144 -1.69 4.72 8.93
CA VAL A 144 -2.35 4.22 7.72
C VAL A 144 -1.60 4.66 6.47
N ALA A 145 -1.22 5.94 6.38
CA ALA A 145 -0.46 6.51 5.27
C ALA A 145 0.85 5.75 5.01
N VAL A 146 1.58 5.40 6.08
CA VAL A 146 2.85 4.67 5.97
C VAL A 146 2.62 3.19 5.64
N LYS A 147 1.75 2.51 6.39
CA LYS A 147 1.58 1.05 6.25
C LYS A 147 0.86 0.67 4.95
N TYR A 148 -0.03 1.51 4.46
CA TYR A 148 -0.88 1.24 3.30
C TYR A 148 -0.63 2.24 2.17
N ALA A 149 0.61 2.75 2.08
CA ALA A 149 1.03 3.79 1.13
C ALA A 149 0.63 3.47 -0.32
N ASN A 150 0.76 2.23 -0.77
CA ASN A 150 0.49 1.82 -2.15
C ASN A 150 -0.97 1.40 -2.41
N THR A 151 -1.88 1.72 -1.48
CA THR A 151 -3.31 1.41 -1.61
C THR A 151 -4.11 2.71 -1.60
N TYR A 152 -5.40 2.64 -1.91
CA TYR A 152 -6.30 3.80 -1.85
C TYR A 152 -6.33 4.49 -0.48
N ASN A 153 -6.16 3.72 0.60
CA ASN A 153 -6.22 4.23 1.96
C ASN A 153 -5.01 5.08 2.35
N GLY A 154 -3.86 4.91 1.71
CA GLY A 154 -2.63 5.66 1.99
C GLY A 154 -2.77 7.17 1.72
N PRO A 155 -3.03 7.59 0.46
CA PRO A 155 -3.24 8.99 0.13
C PRO A 155 -4.53 9.56 0.73
N LEU A 156 -5.58 8.73 0.91
CA LEU A 156 -6.77 9.12 1.67
C LEU A 156 -6.41 9.51 3.11
N ALA A 157 -5.58 8.72 3.79
CA ALA A 157 -5.12 9.04 5.14
C ALA A 157 -4.34 10.36 5.19
N LEU A 158 -3.44 10.60 4.22
CA LEU A 158 -2.66 11.84 4.15
C LEU A 158 -3.57 13.05 3.95
N ILE A 159 -4.48 13.00 2.98
CA ILE A 159 -5.34 14.17 2.70
C ILE A 159 -6.28 14.48 3.87
N SER A 160 -6.73 13.46 4.62
CA SER A 160 -7.53 13.65 5.84
C SER A 160 -6.80 14.40 6.95
N GLN A 161 -5.46 14.37 6.99
CA GLN A 161 -4.69 15.14 7.98
C GLN A 161 -4.71 16.65 7.71
N VAL A 162 -4.79 17.05 6.44
CA VAL A 162 -4.67 18.46 6.02
C VAL A 162 -5.70 19.39 6.69
N PRO A 163 -7.02 19.11 6.68
CA PRO A 163 -7.99 19.98 7.37
C PRO A 163 -7.75 20.06 8.87
N LEU A 164 -7.32 18.95 9.50
CA LEU A 164 -7.00 18.91 10.93
C LEU A 164 -5.79 19.78 11.28
N LEU A 165 -4.72 19.68 10.49
CA LEU A 165 -3.53 20.49 10.65
C LEU A 165 -3.83 21.98 10.44
N LYS A 166 -4.70 22.31 9.47
CA LYS A 166 -5.17 23.69 9.27
C LYS A 166 -5.96 24.22 10.48
N ALA A 167 -6.88 23.41 11.01
CA ALA A 167 -7.70 23.80 12.16
C ALA A 167 -6.87 24.01 13.43
N THR A 168 -5.75 23.29 13.57
CA THR A 168 -4.80 23.43 14.69
C THR A 168 -3.69 24.46 14.44
N ASN A 169 -3.82 25.29 13.40
CA ASN A 169 -2.83 26.31 13.00
C ASN A 169 -1.43 25.74 12.61
N ARG A 170 -1.34 24.44 12.30
CA ARG A 170 -0.13 23.76 11.82
C ARG A 170 -0.03 23.84 10.29
N ILE A 171 0.00 25.07 9.77
CA ILE A 171 -0.08 25.35 8.32
C ILE A 171 1.11 24.76 7.54
N GLU A 172 2.32 24.80 8.10
CA GLU A 172 3.51 24.25 7.44
C GLU A 172 3.49 22.72 7.39
N ASP A 173 2.95 22.06 8.41
CA ASP A 173 2.75 20.61 8.37
C ASP A 173 1.68 20.23 7.32
N ALA A 174 0.59 20.99 7.25
CA ALA A 174 -0.44 20.80 6.23
C ALA A 174 0.13 20.95 4.80
N ARG A 175 1.04 21.92 4.60
CA ARG A 175 1.76 22.12 3.33
C ARG A 175 2.62 20.90 3.00
N ARG A 176 3.44 20.44 3.95
CA ARG A 176 4.32 19.26 3.78
C ARG A 176 3.53 18.01 3.40
N VAL A 177 2.40 17.76 4.05
CA VAL A 177 1.53 16.62 3.73
C VAL A 177 1.01 16.71 2.29
N CYS A 178 0.59 17.90 1.83
CA CYS A 178 0.17 18.06 0.45
C CYS A 178 1.32 17.86 -0.55
N GLU A 179 2.52 18.39 -0.25
CA GLU A 179 3.72 18.20 -1.07
C GLU A 179 4.14 16.72 -1.14
N GLU A 180 4.00 15.99 -0.02
CA GLU A 180 4.20 14.54 0.04
C GLU A 180 3.23 13.82 -0.90
N ILE A 181 1.94 14.19 -0.88
CA ILE A 181 0.94 13.61 -1.78
C ILE A 181 1.35 13.85 -3.25
N LEU A 182 1.74 15.08 -3.59
CA LEU A 182 2.15 15.45 -4.95
C LEU A 182 3.45 14.79 -5.41
N THR A 183 4.30 14.38 -4.47
CA THR A 183 5.57 13.71 -4.77
C THR A 183 5.38 12.21 -4.91
N LYS A 184 4.64 11.59 -3.97
CA LYS A 184 4.46 10.12 -3.92
C LYS A 184 3.38 9.61 -4.87
N TYR A 185 2.35 10.40 -5.14
CA TYR A 185 1.17 10.00 -5.93
C TYR A 185 0.97 10.90 -7.16
N ARG A 186 2.08 11.39 -7.74
CA ARG A 186 2.09 12.42 -8.78
C ARG A 186 1.20 12.07 -9.99
N MET A 187 0.43 13.07 -10.44
CA MET A 187 -0.32 13.11 -11.71
C MET A 187 0.51 12.56 -12.90
N PRO A 188 -0.08 11.73 -13.77
CA PRO A 188 0.52 11.46 -15.08
C PRO A 188 0.65 12.78 -15.86
N GLY A 189 1.74 12.89 -16.63
CA GLY A 189 1.81 13.85 -17.73
C GLY A 189 0.71 13.59 -18.78
N PRO A 190 0.68 14.34 -19.90
CA PRO A 190 -0.34 14.16 -20.93
C PRO A 190 -0.51 12.68 -21.31
N GLN A 191 -1.77 12.21 -21.32
CA GLN A 191 -2.12 10.80 -21.45
C GLN A 191 -1.44 10.17 -22.66
N ILE A 192 -0.63 9.14 -22.42
CA ILE A 192 -0.24 8.20 -23.47
C ILE A 192 -1.23 7.04 -23.38
N GLU A 193 -2.05 6.90 -24.42
CA GLU A 193 -3.04 5.81 -24.53
C GLU A 193 -2.38 4.44 -24.29
N GLY A 194 -2.85 3.72 -23.27
CA GLY A 194 -2.63 2.27 -23.15
C GLY A 194 -1.84 1.75 -21.94
N THR A 195 -1.43 2.57 -20.96
CA THR A 195 -0.68 2.05 -19.79
C THR A 195 -1.29 2.42 -18.46
N ARG A 196 -1.74 1.40 -17.72
CA ARG A 196 -1.99 1.33 -16.26
C ARG A 196 -3.06 2.29 -15.70
N ASP A 197 -3.70 1.86 -14.63
CA ASP A 197 -4.89 2.51 -14.04
C ASP A 197 -4.50 3.79 -13.27
N ASP A 198 -4.20 4.87 -13.99
CA ASP A 198 -3.71 6.18 -13.50
C ASP A 198 -4.79 7.02 -12.76
N ARG A 199 -5.99 6.48 -12.56
CA ARG A 199 -7.13 7.23 -12.02
C ARG A 199 -7.03 7.54 -10.54
N MET A 200 -6.35 6.69 -9.76
CA MET A 200 -6.10 6.94 -8.34
C MET A 200 -5.12 8.09 -8.10
N GLU A 201 -4.21 8.35 -9.03
CA GLU A 201 -3.17 9.39 -8.94
C GLU A 201 -3.73 10.80 -9.18
N THR A 202 -4.90 10.91 -9.82
CA THR A 202 -5.47 12.20 -10.23
C THR A 202 -6.29 12.89 -9.14
N ILE A 203 -7.10 12.14 -8.38
CA ILE A 203 -8.05 12.74 -7.42
C ILE A 203 -7.32 13.35 -6.21
N TRP A 204 -6.38 12.60 -5.63
CA TRP A 204 -5.66 13.04 -4.44
C TRP A 204 -4.67 14.17 -4.74
N ALA A 205 -3.98 14.12 -5.87
CA ALA A 205 -3.11 15.19 -6.30
C ALA A 205 -3.90 16.48 -6.59
N GLY A 206 -5.07 16.38 -7.24
CA GLY A 206 -5.97 17.51 -7.47
C GLY A 206 -6.45 18.17 -6.18
N GLU A 207 -6.90 17.38 -5.21
CA GLU A 207 -7.33 17.90 -3.90
C GLU A 207 -6.14 18.47 -3.11
N ALA A 208 -4.97 17.84 -3.12
CA ALA A 208 -3.76 18.37 -2.49
C ALA A 208 -3.36 19.74 -3.07
N MET A 209 -3.42 19.93 -4.40
CA MET A 209 -3.17 21.24 -5.01
C MET A 209 -4.22 22.29 -4.62
N ARG A 210 -5.49 21.89 -4.54
CA ARG A 210 -6.56 22.77 -4.07
C ARG A 210 -6.31 23.21 -2.63
N GLN A 211 -5.94 22.28 -1.76
CA GLN A 211 -5.60 22.58 -0.37
C GLN A 211 -4.37 23.48 -0.30
N LEU A 212 -3.29 23.21 -1.04
CA LEU A 212 -2.10 24.07 -1.09
C LEU A 212 -2.41 25.50 -1.52
N ARG A 213 -3.27 25.70 -2.52
CA ARG A 213 -3.73 27.03 -2.94
C ARG A 213 -4.51 27.76 -1.86
N SER A 214 -5.22 27.02 -1.00
CA SER A 214 -5.94 27.59 0.15
C SER A 214 -5.02 27.93 1.33
N LEU A 215 -3.79 27.38 1.38
CA LEU A 215 -2.81 27.73 2.40
C LEU A 215 -2.18 29.08 2.03
N LYS A 216 -2.10 30.00 2.98
CA LYS A 216 -1.43 31.29 2.78
C LYS A 216 0.02 31.02 2.31
N PRO A 217 0.56 31.77 1.33
CA PRO A 217 1.94 31.59 0.91
C PRO A 217 2.87 31.75 2.12
N PRO A 218 3.95 30.96 2.22
CA PRO A 218 4.97 31.24 3.23
C PRO A 218 5.47 32.64 2.92
N GLU A 219 5.56 33.48 3.95
CA GLU A 219 6.01 34.85 3.83
C GLU A 219 7.41 34.83 3.21
N ARG A 220 7.51 35.13 1.90
CA ARG A 220 8.80 35.28 1.25
C ARG A 220 9.53 36.35 2.06
N PRO A 221 10.78 36.14 2.50
CA PRO A 221 11.58 37.22 3.04
C PRO A 221 11.49 38.36 2.05
N LYS A 222 10.93 39.50 2.51
CA LYS A 222 10.81 40.71 1.71
C LYS A 222 12.20 40.96 1.13
N PRO A 223 12.37 41.10 -0.20
CA PRO A 223 13.66 41.54 -0.73
C PRO A 223 14.02 42.79 0.04
N ALA A 224 15.20 42.80 0.67
CA ALA A 224 15.66 43.96 1.41
C ALA A 224 15.46 45.20 0.51
N PRO A 225 14.86 46.29 1.02
CA PRO A 225 14.72 47.51 0.24
C PRO A 225 16.14 48.04 -0.01
N GLY A 226 16.68 47.75 -1.19
CA GLY A 226 18.09 48.02 -1.50
C GLY A 226 18.62 47.43 -2.80
N ALA A 227 17.96 46.47 -3.44
CA ALA A 227 18.32 46.06 -4.80
C ALA A 227 17.70 47.00 -5.84
N ALA A 228 18.06 48.28 -5.76
CA ALA A 228 17.79 49.24 -6.83
C ALA A 228 18.62 48.85 -8.07
N SER A 229 17.91 48.39 -9.10
CA SER A 229 18.16 48.71 -10.51
C SER A 229 19.63 48.89 -10.94
N LEU A 230 20.28 47.80 -11.36
CA LEU A 230 21.33 47.90 -12.38
C LEU A 230 20.64 48.09 -13.74
N PRO A 231 20.98 49.12 -14.53
CA PRO A 231 20.33 49.38 -15.80
C PRO A 231 20.73 48.33 -16.85
N ALA A 232 19.75 47.97 -17.69
CA ALA A 232 19.90 47.09 -18.83
C ALA A 232 20.94 47.63 -19.84
N ARG A 233 21.84 46.75 -20.29
CA ARG A 233 22.78 47.04 -21.37
C ARG A 233 22.07 46.87 -22.72
N PRO A 234 22.14 47.85 -23.66
CA PRO A 234 21.44 47.79 -24.93
C PRO A 234 22.09 46.80 -25.92
N PRO A 235 21.36 46.35 -26.96
CA PRO A 235 21.82 45.35 -27.92
C PRO A 235 22.70 45.97 -29.01
N GLY A 236 23.80 45.30 -29.38
CA GLY A 236 24.67 45.64 -30.50
C GLY A 236 24.83 44.45 -31.47
N PRO A 237 25.12 44.70 -32.76
CA PRO A 237 24.81 43.80 -33.87
C PRO A 237 25.81 42.63 -34.03
N GLY A 238 25.33 41.56 -34.66
CA GLY A 238 25.95 40.24 -34.68
C GLY A 238 27.20 40.04 -35.52
N VAL A 239 27.87 38.92 -35.24
CA VAL A 239 28.76 38.18 -36.15
C VAL A 239 28.74 36.68 -35.77
N PRO A 240 28.76 35.74 -36.74
CA PRO A 240 28.49 34.30 -36.55
C PRO A 240 29.78 33.46 -36.24
N PRO A 241 29.70 32.12 -36.07
CA PRO A 241 30.60 31.34 -35.21
C PRO A 241 31.80 30.73 -35.98
N MET A 242 32.94 30.52 -35.28
CA MET A 242 34.00 29.60 -35.74
C MET A 242 34.74 28.90 -34.58
N ILE A 243 34.59 27.58 -34.54
CA ILE A 243 35.62 26.50 -34.54
C ILE A 243 36.83 26.59 -33.58
N ALA A 244 36.81 25.66 -32.61
CA ALA A 244 37.85 24.74 -32.09
C ALA A 244 39.36 25.10 -32.00
N ALA A 245 39.85 24.93 -30.75
CA ALA A 245 41.13 24.31 -30.27
C ALA A 245 42.46 25.11 -30.42
N PRO A 246 43.59 24.77 -29.70
CA PRO A 246 43.84 23.74 -28.67
C PRO A 246 44.62 24.17 -27.38
N THR A 247 44.61 23.25 -26.40
CA THR A 247 45.46 22.92 -25.21
C THR A 247 46.59 23.79 -24.60
N ALA A 248 46.48 23.93 -23.25
CA ALA A 248 47.45 23.66 -22.15
C ALA A 248 48.60 24.66 -21.84
N PRO A 249 49.27 24.63 -20.65
CA PRO A 249 49.09 23.79 -19.44
C PRO A 249 49.03 24.55 -18.07
N ILE A 250 48.73 23.79 -17.02
CA ILE A 250 48.77 24.13 -15.58
C ILE A 250 50.23 24.20 -15.08
N PRO A 251 50.54 25.00 -14.04
CA PRO A 251 51.53 24.59 -13.05
C PRO A 251 50.96 24.68 -11.62
N ALA A 252 50.83 23.52 -10.98
CA ALA A 252 50.75 23.39 -9.54
C ALA A 252 51.88 22.46 -9.13
N ALA A 253 52.86 23.00 -8.39
CA ALA A 253 53.93 22.25 -7.78
C ALA A 253 53.74 22.26 -6.25
N ALA A 254 53.76 21.04 -5.71
CA ALA A 254 53.69 20.58 -4.32
C ALA A 254 55.01 20.89 -3.55
N PRO A 255 55.45 20.19 -2.46
CA PRO A 255 54.86 19.09 -1.67
C PRO A 255 55.13 19.13 -0.14
N THR A 256 54.58 18.14 0.60
CA THR A 256 55.23 17.18 1.54
C THR A 256 54.11 16.47 2.32
N ALA A 257 53.82 15.17 2.17
CA ALA A 257 54.57 13.91 2.36
C ALA A 257 54.39 13.29 3.77
N GLY A 258 53.93 12.03 3.79
CA GLY A 258 53.79 11.13 4.94
C GLY A 258 52.47 10.33 4.88
N ALA A 259 52.35 9.28 4.03
CA ALA A 259 52.69 7.86 4.31
C ALA A 259 51.91 7.28 5.51
N MET A 260 51.25 6.12 5.51
CA MET A 260 51.22 4.94 4.64
C MET A 260 49.99 4.06 5.03
N SER A 261 49.40 3.37 4.05
CA SER A 261 48.30 2.38 4.04
C SER A 261 48.51 1.11 4.91
N PRO A 262 47.73 -0.01 4.80
CA PRO A 262 46.27 -0.26 4.69
C PRO A 262 45.78 -1.43 5.60
N ALA A 263 44.49 -1.80 5.42
CA ALA A 263 43.94 -3.18 5.42
C ALA A 263 43.12 -3.65 6.64
N GLY A 264 41.95 -4.25 6.34
CA GLY A 264 41.32 -5.25 7.21
C GLY A 264 39.81 -5.17 7.36
N ALA A 265 39.04 -5.61 6.35
CA ALA A 265 37.75 -6.26 6.61
C ALA A 265 38.02 -7.71 7.07
N PRO A 266 37.16 -8.32 7.92
CA PRO A 266 36.13 -9.20 7.34
C PRO A 266 34.80 -9.26 8.11
N THR A 267 33.80 -9.82 7.43
CA THR A 267 32.41 -10.07 7.85
C THR A 267 32.26 -11.41 8.62
N PRO A 268 31.06 -12.03 8.79
CA PRO A 268 30.37 -12.17 10.07
C PRO A 268 30.25 -13.63 10.55
N LYS A 269 30.02 -13.88 11.85
CA LYS A 269 29.53 -15.18 12.35
C LYS A 269 28.63 -15.06 13.58
N LYS A 270 27.42 -15.60 13.45
CA LYS A 270 26.69 -16.37 14.48
C LYS A 270 26.25 -17.66 13.79
N PRO A 271 26.11 -18.82 14.48
CA PRO A 271 25.15 -18.95 15.58
C PRO A 271 25.56 -19.91 16.71
N LYS A 272 24.78 -19.86 17.80
CA LYS A 272 24.44 -21.00 18.65
C LYS A 272 23.02 -20.78 19.17
#